data_AF-A0A158R285-F1
#
_entry.id   AF-A0A158R285-F1
#
_cell.length_a   1.000
_cell.length_b   1.000
_cell.length_c   1.000
_cell.angle_alpha   90.00
_cell.angle_beta   90.00
_cell.angle_gamma   90.00
#
_symmetry.space_group_name_H-M   'P 1'
#
loop_
_entity.id
_entity.type
_entity.pdbx_description
1 polymer ?
#
loop_
_entity_poly.entity_id
_entity_poly.type
_entity_poly.pdbx_seq_one_letter_code
_entity_poly.pdbx_strand_id
1 'polypeptide(L)'
;MIRSSDLRVMKNGLQDVIRMLEGTPLFEGEVESYMKVVDQAEAFETKLNTDVNVFSDLSEELSGTSLQLDKLMKKYNAISMRDAFDRLRSRQPEALESGGTGSGTSVEGGGDEMRVLEVVKSHRDPLGGGQIKDPVKSKHCGHVYDRTTLLEYIEGNRARKAMFYQCPYSLCTNKRNMNMNDMIDCPEFLNS
;
A
#
# COMPACT_ATOMS: atom_id res chain seq x y z
N MET A 1 30.57 -6.65 -13.01
CA MET A 1 30.17 -7.78 -12.16
C MET A 1 29.07 -7.33 -11.22
N ILE A 2 27.81 -7.66 -11.52
CA ILE A 2 26.68 -7.46 -10.60
C ILE A 2 26.92 -8.40 -9.40
N ARG A 3 26.94 -7.87 -8.18
CA ARG A 3 27.20 -8.71 -7.00
C ARG A 3 25.97 -9.55 -6.72
N SER A 4 26.17 -10.73 -6.13
CA SER A 4 25.06 -11.65 -5.81
C SER A 4 24.00 -11.06 -4.87
N SER A 5 24.37 -10.03 -4.09
CA SER A 5 23.46 -9.18 -3.32
C SER A 5 22.49 -8.40 -4.21
N ASP A 6 23.00 -7.85 -5.30
CA ASP A 6 22.27 -6.91 -6.16
C ASP A 6 21.21 -7.65 -6.97
N LEU A 7 21.46 -8.92 -7.32
CA LEU A 7 20.47 -9.81 -7.94
C LEU A 7 19.29 -10.11 -7.02
N ARG A 8 19.56 -10.33 -5.73
CA ARG A 8 18.49 -10.57 -4.74
C ARG A 8 17.66 -9.31 -4.54
N VAL A 9 18.30 -8.14 -4.53
CA VAL A 9 17.63 -6.85 -4.45
C VAL A 9 16.76 -6.59 -5.68
N MET A 10 17.25 -6.86 -6.89
CA MET A 10 16.45 -6.71 -8.12
C MET A 10 15.28 -7.70 -8.18
N LYS A 11 15.50 -8.97 -7.80
CA LYS A 11 14.45 -9.99 -7.75
C LYS A 11 13.36 -9.64 -6.74
N ASN A 12 13.77 -9.30 -5.52
CA ASN A 12 12.85 -8.93 -4.46
C ASN A 12 12.12 -7.63 -4.84
N GLY A 13 12.82 -6.66 -5.43
CA GLY A 13 12.23 -5.40 -5.89
C GLY A 13 11.13 -5.61 -6.93
N LEU A 14 11.36 -6.44 -7.95
CA LEU A 14 10.33 -6.73 -8.95
C LEU A 14 9.13 -7.48 -8.33
N GLN A 15 9.38 -8.43 -7.43
CA GLN A 15 8.32 -9.14 -6.71
C GLN A 15 7.53 -8.23 -5.77
N ASP A 16 8.18 -7.27 -5.14
CA ASP A 16 7.56 -6.28 -4.26
C ASP A 16 6.72 -5.29 -5.08
N VAL A 17 7.19 -4.87 -6.25
CA VAL A 17 6.43 -4.03 -7.20
C VAL A 17 5.17 -4.75 -7.69
N ILE A 18 5.29 -6.02 -8.08
CA ILE A 18 4.12 -6.83 -8.50
C ILE A 18 3.13 -6.96 -7.35
N ARG A 19 3.58 -7.24 -6.13
CA ARG A 19 2.71 -7.33 -4.94
C ARG A 19 2.02 -6.01 -4.61
N MET A 20 2.73 -4.88 -4.78
CA MET A 20 2.13 -3.56 -4.61
C MET A 20 1.05 -3.30 -5.65
N LEU A 21 1.28 -3.65 -6.92
CA LEU A 21 0.29 -3.52 -7.99
C LEU A 21 -0.94 -4.41 -7.75
N GLU A 22 -0.76 -5.64 -7.27
CA GLU A 22 -1.87 -6.52 -6.88
C GLU A 22 -2.72 -5.92 -5.76
N GLY A 23 -2.07 -5.32 -4.75
CA GLY A 23 -2.74 -4.69 -3.62
C GLY A 23 -3.32 -3.29 -3.89
N THR A 24 -3.04 -2.70 -5.05
CA THR A 24 -3.52 -1.36 -5.40
C THR A 24 -4.95 -1.43 -5.95
N PRO A 25 -5.92 -0.73 -5.33
CA PRO A 25 -7.28 -0.66 -5.86
C PRO A 25 -7.30 0.12 -7.19
N LEU A 26 -8.04 -0.38 -8.17
CA LEU A 26 -8.13 0.20 -9.51
C LEU A 26 -9.40 1.02 -9.66
N PHE A 27 -9.25 2.33 -9.87
CA PHE A 27 -10.35 3.25 -10.11
C PHE A 27 -10.32 3.74 -11.56
N GLU A 28 -11.50 3.99 -12.15
CA GLU A 28 -11.68 4.33 -13.58
C GLU A 28 -10.82 5.51 -14.06
N GLY A 29 -10.51 6.48 -13.18
CA GLY A 29 -9.68 7.65 -13.50
C GLY A 29 -8.16 7.41 -13.49
N GLU A 30 -7.69 6.28 -12.95
CA GLU A 30 -6.25 5.99 -12.77
C GLU A 30 -5.77 4.76 -13.57
N VAL A 31 -6.66 4.15 -14.35
CA VAL A 31 -6.38 2.96 -15.17
C VAL A 31 -5.18 3.19 -16.11
N GLU A 32 -5.08 4.35 -16.74
CA GLU A 32 -3.99 4.66 -17.66
C GLU A 32 -2.63 4.81 -16.96
N SER A 33 -2.63 5.33 -15.73
CA SER A 33 -1.43 5.42 -14.89
C SER A 33 -0.97 4.03 -14.45
N TYR A 34 -1.91 3.20 -14.01
CA TYR A 34 -1.64 1.82 -13.61
C TYR A 34 -1.13 0.97 -14.78
N MET A 35 -1.75 1.07 -15.96
CA MET A 35 -1.29 0.36 -17.16
C MET A 35 0.12 0.78 -17.57
N LYS A 36 0.48 2.07 -17.48
CA LYS A 36 1.86 2.53 -17.72
C LYS A 36 2.88 1.89 -16.78
N VAL A 37 2.52 1.67 -15.51
CA VAL A 37 3.42 1.02 -14.55
C VAL A 37 3.54 -0.48 -14.85
N VAL A 38 2.46 -1.14 -15.27
CA VAL A 38 2.48 -2.54 -15.72
C VAL A 38 3.39 -2.69 -16.95
N ASP A 39 3.25 -1.82 -17.95
CA ASP A 39 4.08 -1.83 -19.16
C ASP A 39 5.57 -1.61 -18.85
N GLN A 40 5.87 -0.72 -17.90
CA GLN A 40 7.26 -0.52 -17.44
C GLN A 40 7.81 -1.78 -16.74
N ALA A 41 7.01 -2.45 -15.92
CA ALA A 41 7.41 -3.69 -15.26
C ALA A 41 7.66 -4.83 -16.27
N GLU A 42 6.82 -4.96 -17.30
CA GLU A 42 7.00 -5.95 -18.39
C GLU A 42 8.25 -5.64 -19.24
N ALA A 43 8.52 -4.36 -19.51
CA ALA A 43 9.75 -3.93 -20.19
C ALA A 43 11.01 -4.29 -19.38
N PHE A 44 10.96 -4.16 -18.05
CA PHE A 44 12.05 -4.60 -17.17
C PHE A 44 12.25 -6.11 -17.20
N GLU A 45 11.19 -6.92 -17.21
CA GLU A 45 11.30 -8.39 -17.35
C GLU A 45 11.91 -8.78 -18.71
N THR A 46 11.47 -8.15 -19.80
CA THR A 46 12.00 -8.39 -21.15
C THR A 46 13.49 -8.08 -21.24
N LYS A 47 13.93 -7.00 -20.59
CA LYS A 47 15.34 -6.64 -20.51
C LYS A 47 16.15 -7.66 -19.72
N LEU A 48 15.63 -8.15 -18.59
CA LEU A 48 16.27 -9.22 -17.82
C LEU A 48 16.43 -10.49 -18.66
N ASN A 49 15.40 -10.88 -19.43
CA ASN A 49 15.48 -12.04 -20.31
C ASN A 49 16.50 -11.86 -21.45
N THR A 50 16.58 -10.67 -22.03
CA THR A 50 17.62 -10.35 -23.01
C THR A 50 19.02 -10.49 -22.40
N ASP A 51 19.23 -9.97 -21.19
CA ASP A 51 20.50 -10.10 -20.49
C ASP A 51 20.86 -11.57 -20.23
N VAL A 52 19.88 -12.42 -19.90
CA VAL A 52 20.08 -13.88 -19.74
C VAL A 52 20.58 -14.53 -21.02
N ASN A 53 19.97 -14.20 -22.16
CA ASN A 53 20.36 -14.76 -23.44
C ASN A 53 21.79 -14.34 -23.81
N VAL A 54 22.13 -13.05 -23.63
CA VAL A 54 23.50 -12.55 -23.87
C VAL A 54 24.52 -13.25 -22.96
N PHE A 55 24.17 -13.53 -21.70
CA PHE A 55 25.03 -14.30 -20.81
C PHE A 55 25.16 -15.77 -21.21
N SER A 56 24.10 -16.36 -21.78
CA SER A 56 24.16 -17.72 -22.34
C SER A 56 25.13 -17.79 -23.51
N ASP A 57 25.01 -16.86 -24.46
CA ASP A 57 25.89 -16.81 -25.64
C ASP A 57 27.36 -16.59 -25.23
N LEU A 58 27.61 -15.66 -24.29
CA LEU A 58 28.93 -15.46 -23.70
C LEU A 58 29.46 -16.71 -22.98
N SER A 59 28.58 -17.52 -22.38
CA SER A 59 28.99 -18.74 -21.67
C SER A 59 29.48 -19.84 -22.60
N GLU A 60 28.84 -19.96 -23.75
CA GLU A 60 29.21 -20.92 -24.78
C GLU A 60 30.54 -20.53 -25.43
N GLU A 61 30.79 -19.23 -25.61
CA GLU A 61 32.07 -18.71 -26.11
C GLU A 61 33.24 -18.85 -25.10
N LEU A 62 32.97 -18.82 -23.79
CA LEU A 62 33.98 -18.84 -22.70
C LEU A 62 34.17 -20.23 -22.05
N SER A 63 34.11 -21.29 -22.84
CA SER A 63 34.12 -22.72 -22.49
C SER A 63 35.25 -23.25 -21.54
N GLY A 64 36.08 -22.39 -20.94
CA GLY A 64 37.04 -22.71 -19.86
C GLY A 64 36.66 -22.22 -18.46
N THR A 65 35.68 -21.31 -18.29
CA THR A 65 35.28 -20.73 -16.98
C THR A 65 33.86 -21.12 -16.51
N SER A 66 33.28 -22.17 -17.10
CA SER A 66 31.83 -22.49 -17.09
C SER A 66 31.18 -22.56 -15.71
N LEU A 67 31.88 -23.02 -14.67
CA LEU A 67 31.29 -23.32 -13.36
C LEU A 67 30.69 -22.09 -12.62
N GLN A 68 31.22 -20.88 -12.83
CA GLN A 68 30.65 -19.67 -12.21
C GLN A 68 29.45 -19.11 -12.98
N LEU A 69 29.45 -19.27 -14.30
CA LEU A 69 28.44 -18.71 -15.18
C LEU A 69 27.17 -19.59 -15.21
N ASP A 70 27.31 -20.91 -15.19
CA ASP A 70 26.20 -21.85 -15.02
C ASP A 70 25.43 -21.62 -13.71
N LYS A 71 26.17 -21.31 -12.63
CA LYS A 71 25.59 -20.98 -11.32
C LYS A 71 24.85 -19.64 -11.33
N LEU A 72 25.22 -18.73 -12.23
CA LEU A 72 24.57 -17.45 -12.44
C LEU A 72 23.32 -17.61 -13.31
N MET A 73 23.39 -18.37 -14.40
CA MET A 73 22.25 -18.70 -15.28
C MET A 73 21.11 -19.41 -14.53
N LYS A 74 21.43 -20.38 -13.66
CA LYS A 74 20.42 -21.04 -12.79
C LYS A 74 19.69 -20.07 -11.86
N LYS A 75 20.30 -18.94 -11.48
CA LYS A 75 19.63 -17.92 -10.66
C LYS A 75 18.69 -17.02 -11.46
N TYR A 76 18.97 -16.86 -12.76
CA TYR A 76 18.17 -16.06 -13.67
C TYR A 76 16.98 -16.84 -14.26
N ASN A 77 17.18 -18.08 -14.70
CA ASN A 77 16.13 -18.94 -15.30
C ASN A 77 15.03 -19.38 -14.33
N ALA A 78 15.16 -19.10 -13.02
CA ALA A 78 14.15 -19.43 -12.02
C ALA A 78 12.98 -18.43 -11.97
N ILE A 79 12.85 -17.55 -12.98
CA ILE A 79 11.92 -16.42 -12.98
C ILE A 79 11.20 -16.40 -14.34
N SER A 80 9.95 -16.85 -14.34
CA SER A 80 8.97 -16.53 -15.38
C SER A 80 7.76 -15.97 -14.64
N MET A 81 7.58 -14.65 -14.68
CA MET A 81 6.44 -13.97 -14.04
C MET A 81 5.33 -13.67 -15.05
N ARG A 82 5.43 -14.27 -16.24
CA ARG A 82 4.47 -14.14 -17.35
C ARG A 82 3.02 -14.37 -16.90
N ASP A 83 2.80 -15.43 -16.11
CA ASP A 83 1.48 -15.75 -15.54
C ASP A 83 0.96 -14.71 -14.55
N ALA A 84 1.83 -13.91 -13.93
CA ALA A 84 1.45 -12.82 -13.03
C ALA A 84 1.07 -11.56 -13.83
N PHE A 85 1.80 -11.25 -14.90
CA PHE A 85 1.47 -10.14 -15.79
C PHE A 85 0.12 -10.36 -16.51
N ASP A 86 -0.15 -11.59 -16.96
CA ASP A 86 -1.43 -11.94 -17.57
C ASP A 86 -2.62 -11.79 -16.60
N ARG A 87 -2.42 -12.07 -15.30
CA ARG A 87 -3.42 -11.82 -14.25
C ARG A 87 -3.66 -10.34 -13.99
N LEU A 88 -2.60 -9.54 -14.01
CA LEU A 88 -2.71 -8.09 -13.81
C LEU A 88 -3.44 -7.41 -14.99
N ARG A 89 -3.18 -7.86 -16.22
CA ARG A 89 -3.81 -7.34 -17.45
C ARG A 89 -5.28 -7.77 -17.62
N SER A 90 -5.66 -8.92 -17.06
CA SER A 90 -7.03 -9.43 -17.10
C SER A 90 -7.94 -8.92 -15.97
N ARG A 91 -7.40 -8.08 -15.07
CA ARG A 91 -8.16 -7.52 -13.95
C ARG A 91 -9.16 -6.48 -14.47
N GLN A 92 -10.46 -6.71 -14.23
CA GLN A 92 -11.49 -5.74 -14.59
C GLN A 92 -11.58 -4.63 -13.53
N PRO A 93 -11.86 -3.38 -13.94
CA PRO A 93 -12.18 -2.30 -13.02
C PRO A 93 -13.40 -2.68 -12.17
N GLU A 94 -13.33 -2.46 -10.87
CA GLU A 94 -14.51 -2.60 -10.02
C GLU A 94 -15.43 -1.41 -10.27
N ALA A 95 -16.66 -1.69 -10.73
CA ALA A 95 -17.69 -0.67 -10.86
C ALA A 95 -18.02 -0.14 -9.46
N LEU A 96 -18.06 1.18 -9.32
CA LEU A 96 -18.65 1.83 -8.16
C LEU A 96 -20.08 1.28 -7.99
N GLU A 97 -20.31 0.46 -6.97
CA GLU A 97 -21.65 0.06 -6.55
C GLU A 97 -22.42 1.31 -6.15
N SER A 98 -23.12 1.87 -7.14
CA SER A 98 -24.23 2.79 -6.99
C SER A 98 -25.38 2.06 -6.29
N GLY A 99 -25.30 1.95 -4.97
CA GLY A 99 -26.44 1.64 -4.11
C GLY A 99 -27.45 2.80 -4.16
N GLY A 100 -28.48 2.64 -4.98
CA GLY A 100 -29.42 3.70 -5.34
C GLY A 100 -30.48 4.06 -4.30
N THR A 101 -31.19 5.15 -4.62
CA THR A 101 -32.62 5.51 -4.50
C THR A 101 -32.65 7.01 -4.22
N GLY A 102 -33.26 7.93 -4.96
CA GLY A 102 -34.15 7.93 -6.10
C GLY A 102 -34.81 9.32 -6.12
N SER A 103 -35.32 9.72 -7.29
CA SER A 103 -36.16 10.90 -7.53
C SER A 103 -35.41 12.22 -7.75
N GLY A 104 -35.29 12.58 -9.03
CA GLY A 104 -34.72 13.83 -9.49
C GLY A 104 -35.61 15.04 -9.25
N THR A 105 -35.00 16.20 -9.42
CA THR A 105 -35.60 17.42 -9.97
C THR A 105 -34.44 18.28 -10.45
N SER A 106 -34.43 18.60 -11.73
CA SER A 106 -33.54 19.58 -12.34
C SER A 106 -33.87 20.97 -11.81
N VAL A 107 -32.89 21.70 -11.28
CA VAL A 107 -32.95 23.16 -11.22
C VAL A 107 -31.56 23.72 -11.50
N GLU A 108 -31.47 24.49 -12.57
CA GLU A 108 -30.33 25.36 -12.89
C GLU A 108 -30.22 26.49 -11.86
N GLY A 109 -28.98 26.93 -11.58
CA GLY A 109 -28.71 28.30 -11.17
C GLY A 109 -28.09 28.50 -9.78
N GLY A 110 -26.78 28.80 -9.78
CA GLY A 110 -26.20 29.91 -9.02
C GLY A 110 -26.00 29.77 -7.51
N GLY A 111 -24.73 29.71 -7.09
CA GLY A 111 -24.29 29.98 -5.73
C GLY A 111 -23.64 28.76 -5.08
N ASP A 112 -22.30 28.78 -5.02
CA ASP A 112 -21.48 27.78 -4.35
C ASP A 112 -21.69 27.84 -2.82
N GLU A 113 -22.78 27.24 -2.34
CA GLU A 113 -23.02 26.95 -0.93
C GLU A 113 -22.53 25.52 -0.67
N MET A 114 -21.31 25.39 -0.15
CA MET A 114 -20.72 24.11 0.24
C MET A 114 -21.59 23.43 1.31
N ARG A 115 -22.48 22.53 0.89
CA ARG A 115 -23.26 21.68 1.80
C ARG A 115 -22.43 20.47 2.20
N VAL A 116 -22.24 20.30 3.51
CA VAL A 116 -21.65 19.09 4.07
C VAL A 116 -22.62 17.93 3.81
N LEU A 117 -22.28 17.08 2.83
CA LEU A 117 -22.94 15.81 2.60
C LEU A 117 -22.42 14.84 3.68
N GLU A 118 -23.32 14.42 4.57
CA GLU A 118 -23.23 13.33 5.54
C GLU A 118 -21.82 12.92 6.05
N VAL A 119 -21.56 13.15 7.34
CA VAL A 119 -20.32 12.73 8.00
C VAL A 119 -20.35 11.22 8.24
N VAL A 120 -19.87 10.44 7.28
CA VAL A 120 -19.63 9.00 7.46
C VAL A 120 -18.47 8.80 8.43
N LYS A 121 -18.78 8.42 9.67
CA LYS A 121 -17.77 8.09 10.68
C LYS A 121 -17.24 6.69 10.41
N SER A 122 -15.95 6.57 10.08
CA SER A 122 -15.29 5.27 10.00
C SER A 122 -15.07 4.70 11.41
N HIS A 123 -15.53 3.47 11.66
CA HIS A 123 -15.27 2.74 12.90
C HIS A 123 -13.91 2.01 12.92
N ARG A 124 -12.99 2.39 12.03
CA ARG A 124 -11.63 1.83 11.98
C ARG A 124 -10.66 2.64 12.82
N ASP A 125 -9.75 1.95 13.48
CA ASP A 125 -8.69 2.55 14.28
C ASP A 125 -7.64 3.22 13.37
N PRO A 126 -7.39 4.53 13.52
CA PRO A 126 -6.35 5.23 12.77
C PRO A 126 -4.92 4.76 13.08
N LEU A 127 -4.69 3.96 14.13
CA LEU A 127 -3.39 3.36 14.46
C LEU A 127 -3.14 2.01 13.77
N GLY A 128 -4.08 1.54 12.95
CA GLY A 128 -3.96 0.29 12.18
C GLY A 128 -4.51 -0.95 12.88
N GLY A 129 -5.20 -0.80 14.02
CA GLY A 129 -5.77 -1.88 14.83
C GLY A 129 -7.03 -2.55 14.27
N GLY A 130 -7.45 -2.23 13.04
CA GLY A 130 -8.67 -2.76 12.45
C GLY A 130 -9.92 -2.06 12.98
N GLN A 131 -10.94 -2.83 13.38
CA GLN A 131 -12.22 -2.29 13.88
C GLN A 131 -12.14 -1.99 15.38
N ILE A 132 -12.56 -0.79 15.79
CA ILE A 132 -12.52 -0.34 17.18
C ILE A 132 -13.51 -1.17 18.02
N LYS A 133 -13.04 -1.74 19.13
CA LYS A 133 -13.83 -2.54 20.08
C LYS A 133 -14.00 -1.82 21.41
N ASP A 134 -12.97 -1.15 21.89
CA ASP A 134 -12.96 -0.39 23.13
C ASP A 134 -12.56 1.07 22.85
N PRO A 135 -13.53 1.93 22.49
CA PRO A 135 -13.27 3.30 22.04
C PRO A 135 -12.80 4.20 23.18
N VAL A 136 -11.62 4.79 22.99
CA VAL A 136 -11.06 5.82 23.87
C VAL A 136 -10.80 7.09 23.09
N LYS A 137 -11.17 8.23 23.68
CA LYS A 137 -11.05 9.56 23.07
C LYS A 137 -10.00 10.40 23.79
N SER A 138 -9.14 11.08 23.02
CA SER A 138 -8.18 12.02 23.62
C SER A 138 -8.87 13.30 24.13
N LYS A 139 -8.53 13.72 25.34
CA LYS A 139 -8.97 15.00 25.95
C LYS A 139 -8.55 16.23 25.15
N HIS A 140 -7.47 16.12 24.40
CA HIS A 140 -6.81 17.26 23.77
C HIS A 140 -7.18 17.46 22.30
N CYS A 141 -7.38 16.37 21.54
CA CYS A 141 -7.75 16.46 20.12
C CYS A 141 -9.13 15.88 19.80
N GLY A 142 -9.74 15.14 20.71
CA GLY A 142 -11.06 14.54 20.51
C GLY A 142 -11.10 13.39 19.50
N HIS A 143 -9.95 12.90 19.04
CA HIS A 143 -9.87 11.72 18.19
C HIS A 143 -10.05 10.44 19.00
N VAL A 144 -10.67 9.44 18.36
CA VAL A 144 -11.02 8.15 18.95
C VAL A 144 -10.07 7.07 18.44
N TYR A 145 -9.67 6.18 19.34
CA TYR A 145 -8.77 5.05 19.10
C TYR A 145 -9.33 3.80 19.77
N ASP A 146 -8.84 2.63 19.39
CA ASP A 146 -9.03 1.44 20.20
C ASP A 146 -8.01 1.44 21.36
N ARG A 147 -8.48 1.12 22.57
CA ARG A 147 -7.64 1.12 23.77
C ARG A 147 -6.41 0.21 23.62
N THR A 148 -6.59 -0.97 23.04
CA THR A 148 -5.52 -1.97 22.97
C THR A 148 -4.42 -1.53 22.03
N THR A 149 -4.76 -1.08 20.83
CA THR A 149 -3.81 -0.57 19.85
C THR A 149 -3.11 0.70 20.34
N LEU A 150 -3.83 1.59 21.03
CA LEU A 150 -3.24 2.81 21.58
C LEU A 150 -2.21 2.51 22.67
N LEU A 151 -2.48 1.53 23.53
CA LEU A 151 -1.53 1.05 24.55
C LEU A 151 -0.26 0.50 23.88
N GLU A 152 -0.41 -0.42 22.93
CA GLU A 152 0.72 -1.00 22.18
C GLU A 152 1.54 0.07 21.46
N TYR A 153 0.86 1.06 20.87
CA TYR A 153 1.52 2.18 20.22
C TYR A 153 2.34 3.02 21.22
N ILE A 154 1.78 3.38 22.38
CA ILE A 154 2.49 4.18 23.39
C ILE A 154 3.66 3.38 23.97
N GLU A 155 3.45 2.12 24.33
CA GLU A 155 4.49 1.25 24.91
C GLU A 155 5.60 0.97 23.92
N GLY A 156 5.27 0.65 22.67
CA GLY A 156 6.26 0.40 21.60
C GLY A 156 7.10 1.64 21.27
N ASN A 157 6.52 2.85 21.37
CA ASN A 157 7.28 4.09 21.20
C ASN A 157 8.15 4.43 22.41
N ARG A 158 7.66 4.19 23.64
CA ARG A 158 8.45 4.36 24.87
C ARG A 158 9.64 3.40 24.91
N ALA A 159 9.43 2.13 24.55
CA ALA A 159 10.47 1.11 24.49
C ALA A 159 11.59 1.49 23.50
N ARG A 160 11.22 2.05 22.34
CA ARG A 160 12.16 2.54 21.33
C ARG A 160 12.76 3.91 21.63
N LYS A 161 12.40 4.53 22.77
CA LYS A 161 12.78 5.92 23.14
C LYS A 161 12.47 6.92 22.02
N ALA A 162 11.35 6.70 21.32
CA ALA A 162 10.92 7.61 20.27
C ALA A 162 10.61 8.99 20.87
N MET A 163 11.17 10.03 20.28
CA MET A 163 11.00 11.41 20.76
C MET A 163 9.56 11.91 20.50
N PHE A 164 8.90 11.42 19.45
CA PHE A 164 7.57 11.86 19.03
C PHE A 164 6.66 10.66 18.74
N TYR A 165 5.49 10.64 19.38
CA TYR A 165 4.42 9.65 19.16
C TYR A 165 3.07 10.34 19.38
N GLN A 166 2.79 11.27 18.45
CA GLN A 166 1.65 12.16 18.45
C GLN A 166 0.45 11.52 17.74
N CYS A 167 -0.69 12.19 17.81
CA CYS A 167 -1.89 11.80 17.08
C CYS A 167 -1.62 11.64 15.57
N PRO A 168 -2.03 10.53 14.92
CA PRO A 168 -1.78 10.26 13.50
C PRO A 168 -2.61 11.10 12.53
N TYR A 169 -3.69 11.75 12.98
CA TYR A 169 -4.51 12.62 12.12
C TYR A 169 -3.67 13.81 11.64
N SER A 170 -3.53 13.93 10.32
CA SER A 170 -2.70 14.95 9.65
C SER A 170 -3.11 16.39 9.98
N LEU A 171 -4.41 16.63 10.21
CA LEU A 171 -4.96 17.94 10.57
C LEU A 171 -5.11 18.14 12.09
N CYS A 172 -4.53 17.25 12.90
CA CYS A 172 -4.59 17.39 14.35
C CYS A 172 -3.73 18.56 14.82
N THR A 173 -4.35 19.48 15.55
CA THR A 173 -3.64 20.62 16.16
C THR A 173 -2.84 20.21 17.40
N ASN A 174 -3.12 19.05 17.99
CA ASN A 174 -2.43 18.56 19.17
C ASN A 174 -1.13 17.83 18.82
N LYS A 175 0.00 18.49 19.10
CA LYS A 175 1.36 17.95 18.92
C LYS A 175 1.96 17.37 20.20
N ARG A 176 1.16 17.09 21.23
CA ARG A 176 1.65 16.42 22.46
C ARG A 176 1.79 14.92 22.21
N ASN A 177 2.78 14.31 22.85
CA ASN A 177 2.93 12.86 22.85
C ASN A 177 1.72 12.22 23.53
N MET A 178 1.20 11.14 22.94
CA MET A 178 -0.01 10.50 23.43
C MET A 178 0.24 9.78 24.76
N ASN A 179 -0.71 9.89 25.69
CA ASN A 179 -0.63 9.24 26.99
C ASN A 179 -2.00 8.70 27.38
N MET A 180 -2.05 7.52 28.00
CA MET A 180 -3.30 6.89 28.41
C MET A 180 -4.06 7.69 29.47
N ASN A 181 -3.35 8.42 30.32
CA ASN A 181 -3.96 9.29 31.34
C ASN A 181 -4.78 10.45 30.72
N ASP A 182 -4.48 10.79 29.47
CA ASP A 182 -5.14 11.87 28.73
C ASP A 182 -6.30 11.36 27.85
N MET A 183 -6.66 10.08 28.00
CA MET A 183 -7.77 9.45 27.29
C MET A 183 -9.02 9.37 28.20
N ILE A 184 -10.20 9.42 27.59
CA ILE A 184 -11.51 9.26 28.23
C ILE A 184 -12.26 8.15 27.49
N ASP A 185 -13.00 7.33 28.22
CA ASP A 185 -13.86 6.29 27.66
C ASP A 185 -14.99 6.94 26.84
N CYS A 186 -15.24 6.43 25.64
CA CYS A 186 -16.20 7.00 24.69
C CYS A 186 -17.07 5.88 24.08
N PRO A 187 -17.83 5.13 24.88
CA PRO A 187 -18.64 4.01 24.40
C PRO A 187 -19.70 4.43 23.37
N GLU A 188 -20.12 5.69 23.37
CA GLU A 188 -21.06 6.25 22.39
C GLU A 188 -20.58 6.16 20.94
N PHE A 189 -19.27 6.00 20.73
CA PHE A 189 -18.68 5.87 19.39
C PHE A 189 -19.15 4.62 18.63
N LEU A 190 -19.46 3.53 19.33
CA LEU A 190 -19.94 2.29 18.71
C LEU A 190 -21.44 2.31 18.37
N ASN A 191 -22.18 3.25 18.97
CA ASN A 191 -23.63 3.40 18.78
C ASN A 191 -23.99 4.48 17.75
N SER A 192 -22.97 5.15 17.20
CA SER A 192 -23.09 6.24 16.22
C SER A 192 -22.81 5.74 14.81
#